data_AF-A0A2X2YLV5-F1
#
_entry.id   AF-A0A2X2YLV5-F1
#
_cell.length_a   1.000
_cell.length_b   1.000
_cell.length_c   1.000
_cell.angle_alpha   90.00
_cell.angle_beta   90.00
_cell.angle_gamma   90.00
#
_symmetry.space_group_name_H-M   'P 1'
#
loop_
_entity.id
_entity.type
_entity.pdbx_description
1 polymer ?
#
loop_
_entity_poly.entity_id
_entity_poly.type
_entity_poly.pdbx_seq_one_letter_code
_entity_poly.pdbx_strand_id
1 'polypeptide(L)' 'MLELAKKITKNVQERLSKLTIDKPLNVLIEEEITRECIGTDQSNQCTQETIYKDIISPKYDLDNGEIYDIETGETVKEL' A
#
# COMPACT_ATOMS: atom_id res chain seq x y z
N MET A 1 32.29 -41.76 -15.09
CA MET A 1 31.33 -41.28 -14.06
C MET A 1 32.00 -40.46 -12.96
N LEU A 2 33.08 -40.94 -12.33
CA LEU A 2 33.75 -40.24 -11.21
C LEU A 2 34.26 -38.83 -11.56
N GLU A 3 34.95 -38.67 -12.70
CA GLU A 3 35.46 -37.36 -13.13
C GLU A 3 34.35 -36.36 -13.49
N LEU A 4 33.23 -36.86 -14.03
CA LEU A 4 32.05 -36.05 -14.29
C LEU A 4 31.44 -35.56 -12.98
N ALA A 5 31.33 -36.43 -11.97
CA ALA A 5 30.83 -36.08 -10.64
C ALA A 5 31.71 -35.01 -9.97
N LYS A 6 33.04 -35.17 -9.99
CA LYS A 6 33.99 -34.17 -9.45
C LYS A 6 33.83 -32.80 -10.13
N LYS A 7 33.67 -32.79 -11.45
CA LYS A 7 33.45 -31.56 -12.23
C LYS A 7 32.13 -30.88 -11.86
N ILE A 8 31.05 -31.67 -11.71
CA ILE A 8 29.74 -31.17 -11.28
C ILE A 8 29.86 -30.56 -9.87
N THR A 9 30.45 -31.26 -8.91
CA THR A 9 30.62 -30.78 -7.54
C THR A 9 31.41 -29.48 -7.49
N LYS A 10 32.53 -29.38 -8.21
CA LYS A 10 33.33 -28.16 -8.28
C LYS A 10 32.52 -26.98 -8.82
N ASN A 11 31.79 -27.18 -9.91
CA ASN A 11 30.96 -26.13 -10.53
C ASN A 11 29.83 -25.66 -9.61
N VAL A 12 29.19 -26.59 -8.88
CA VAL A 12 28.12 -26.26 -7.94
C VAL A 12 28.68 -25.46 -6.75
N GLN A 13 29.80 -25.89 -6.16
CA GLN A 13 30.44 -25.17 -5.06
C GLN A 13 30.88 -23.75 -5.47
N GLU A 14 31.45 -23.60 -6.66
CA GLU A 14 31.87 -22.28 -7.17
C GLU A 14 30.68 -21.33 -7.42
N ARG A 15 29.55 -21.86 -7.88
CA ARG A 15 28.34 -21.06 -8.08
C ARG A 15 27.69 -20.69 -6.76
N LEU A 16 27.66 -21.62 -5.80
CA LEU A 16 27.08 -21.38 -4.49
C LEU A 16 27.90 -20.37 -3.68
N SER A 17 29.23 -20.39 -3.77
CA SER A 17 30.09 -19.42 -3.07
C SER A 17 29.98 -17.99 -3.61
N LYS A 18 29.52 -17.83 -4.85
CA LYS A 18 29.25 -16.54 -5.51
C LYS A 18 27.79 -16.12 -5.37
N LEU A 19 26.91 -17.00 -4.88
CA LEU A 19 25.50 -16.70 -4.68
C LEU A 19 25.38 -15.81 -3.43
N THR A 20 25.51 -14.51 -3.61
CA THR A 20 25.09 -13.53 -2.62
C THR A 20 23.58 -13.39 -2.71
N ILE A 21 22.89 -13.64 -1.60
CA ILE A 21 21.52 -13.18 -1.45
C ILE A 21 21.65 -11.68 -1.13
N ASP A 22 21.65 -10.84 -2.17
CA ASP A 22 21.89 -9.39 -2.05
C ASP A 22 20.85 -8.70 -1.15
N LYS A 23 19.70 -9.34 -0.93
CA LYS A 23 18.67 -8.89 0.00
C LYS A 23 18.24 -10.03 0.92
N PRO A 24 18.25 -9.84 2.25
CA PRO A 24 17.72 -10.85 3.15
C PRO A 24 16.23 -11.09 2.86
N LEU A 25 15.76 -12.32 3.13
CA LEU A 25 14.42 -12.79 2.77
C LEU A 25 13.31 -11.90 3.34
N ASN A 26 13.51 -11.32 4.53
CA ASN A 26 12.58 -10.39 5.15
C ASN A 26 12.32 -9.14 4.27
N VAL A 27 13.36 -8.59 3.64
CA VAL A 27 13.25 -7.42 2.75
C VAL A 27 12.42 -7.77 1.51
N LEU A 28 12.61 -8.97 0.96
CA LEU A 28 11.83 -9.42 -0.20
C LEU A 28 10.35 -9.62 0.15
N ILE A 29 10.05 -10.11 1.35
CA ILE A 29 8.68 -10.28 1.87
C ILE A 29 8.01 -8.91 2.06
N GLU A 30 8.71 -7.94 2.67
CA GLU A 30 8.19 -6.58 2.89
C GLU A 30 7.89 -5.85 1.56
N GLU A 31 8.78 -6.01 0.57
CA GLU A 31 8.58 -5.43 -0.77
C GLU A 31 7.35 -6.03 -1.48
N GLU A 32 7.10 -7.34 -1.34
CA GLU A 32 5.94 -8.00 -1.93
C GLU A 32 4.63 -7.62 -1.23
N ILE A 33 4.63 -7.58 0.10
CA ILE A 33 3.48 -7.07 0.89
C ILE A 33 3.15 -5.64 0.47
N THR A 34 4.16 -4.78 0.33
CA THR A 34 3.97 -3.39 -0.09
C THR A 34 3.36 -3.31 -1.50
N ARG A 35 3.85 -4.08 -2.46
CA ARG A 35 3.30 -4.13 -3.82
C ARG A 35 1.83 -4.55 -3.85
N GLU A 36 1.46 -5.59 -3.10
CA GLU A 36 0.09 -6.10 -3.02
C GLU A 36 -0.84 -5.13 -2.26
N CYS A 37 -0.36 -4.49 -1.19
CA CYS A 37 -1.16 -3.57 -0.38
C CYS A 37 -1.37 -2.17 -0.99
N ILE A 38 -0.50 -1.73 -1.91
CA ILE A 38 -0.65 -0.43 -2.62
C ILE A 38 -1.94 -0.40 -3.49
N GLY A 39 -2.49 -1.55 -3.87
CA GLY A 39 -3.71 -1.64 -4.69
C GLY A 39 -5.04 -1.57 -3.95
N THR A 40 -5.06 -1.61 -2.61
CA THR A 40 -6.30 -1.71 -1.81
C THR A 40 -6.40 -0.72 -0.66
N ASP A 41 -5.36 0.07 -0.39
CA ASP A 41 -5.40 1.10 0.64
C ASP A 41 -6.13 2.37 0.13
N GLN A 42 -7.46 2.31 0.08
CA GLN A 42 -8.29 3.51 0.03
C GLN A 42 -8.30 4.27 1.37
N SER A 43 -7.61 3.81 2.42
CA SER A 43 -7.66 4.44 3.75
C SER A 43 -6.92 5.79 3.83
N ASN A 44 -6.20 6.20 2.78
CA ASN A 44 -5.79 7.60 2.63
C ASN A 44 -6.99 8.56 2.44
N GLN A 45 -8.23 8.05 2.33
CA GLN A 45 -9.46 8.84 2.47
C GLN A 45 -9.74 9.35 3.89
N CYS A 46 -8.94 9.00 4.90
CA CYS A 46 -9.04 9.61 6.24
C CYS A 46 -8.58 11.09 6.29
N THR A 47 -8.13 11.66 5.17
CA THR A 47 -7.88 13.11 5.08
C THR A 47 -9.11 13.89 4.59
N GLN A 48 -10.08 13.24 3.93
CA GLN A 48 -11.29 13.94 3.46
C GLN A 48 -12.11 14.48 4.63
N GLU A 49 -12.42 13.65 5.63
CA GLU A 49 -13.22 14.07 6.79
C GLU A 49 -12.63 15.25 7.56
N THR A 50 -11.30 15.32 7.66
CA THR A 50 -10.62 16.41 8.39
C THR A 50 -10.56 17.69 7.54
N ILE A 51 -10.24 17.58 6.25
CA ILE A 51 -10.21 18.74 5.33
C ILE A 51 -11.61 19.34 5.17
N TYR A 52 -12.66 18.52 5.07
CA TYR A 52 -14.02 19.03 4.91
C TYR A 52 -14.52 19.75 6.16
N LYS A 53 -14.17 19.30 7.38
CA LYS A 53 -14.54 19.97 8.64
C LYS A 53 -13.88 21.34 8.83
N ASP A 54 -12.72 21.56 8.22
CA ASP A 54 -12.05 22.87 8.22
C ASP A 54 -12.61 23.84 7.17
N ILE A 55 -13.29 23.33 6.13
CA ILE A 55 -13.89 24.12 5.03
C ILE A 55 -15.38 24.39 5.28
N ILE A 56 -16.09 23.41 5.84
CA ILE A 56 -17.53 23.44 6.10
C ILE A 56 -17.73 23.38 7.61
N SER A 57 -18.54 24.31 8.13
CA SER A 57 -18.88 24.34 9.56
C SER A 57 -19.48 23.01 10.02
N PRO A 58 -19.17 22.51 11.24
CA PRO A 58 -19.74 21.29 11.79
C PRO A 58 -21.28 21.26 11.89
N LYS A 59 -21.95 22.40 11.70
CA LYS A 59 -23.41 22.51 11.63
C LYS A 59 -23.98 21.95 10.32
N TYR A 60 -23.16 21.87 9.27
CA TYR A 60 -23.58 21.50 7.93
C TYR A 60 -22.91 20.20 7.50
N ASP A 61 -23.63 19.42 6.69
CA ASP A 61 -23.11 18.21 6.06
C ASP A 61 -23.21 18.34 4.53
N LEU A 62 -22.35 17.61 3.83
CA LEU A 62 -22.31 17.55 2.37
C LEU A 62 -22.68 16.14 1.92
N ASP A 63 -23.86 16.00 1.33
CA ASP A 63 -24.27 14.74 0.70
C ASP A 63 -24.64 14.99 -0.75
N ASN A 64 -24.12 14.15 -1.64
CA ASN A 64 -24.44 14.16 -3.07
C ASN A 64 -24.37 15.54 -3.78
N GLY A 65 -23.49 16.43 -3.34
CA GLY A 65 -23.33 17.79 -3.90
C GLY A 65 -24.23 18.86 -3.28
N GLU A 66 -25.01 18.51 -2.26
CA GLU A 66 -25.89 19.42 -1.52
C GLU A 66 -25.36 19.64 -0.11
N ILE A 67 -25.36 20.89 0.34
CA ILE A 67 -25.04 21.26 1.72
C ILE A 67 -26.34 21.47 2.48
N TYR A 68 -26.54 20.73 3.57
CA TYR A 68 -27.73 20.82 4.41
C TYR A 68 -27.39 21.05 5.89
N ASP A 69 -28.30 21.67 6.62
CA ASP A 69 -28.18 21.87 8.08
C ASP A 69 -28.53 20.57 8.80
N ILE A 70 -27.63 20.07 9.64
CA ILE A 70 -27.79 18.78 10.32
C ILE A 70 -28.93 18.84 11.35
N GLU A 71 -29.15 19.99 11.99
CA GLU A 71 -30.19 20.13 13.02
C GLU A 71 -31.58 20.23 12.41
N THR A 72 -31.73 20.94 11.28
CA THR A 72 -33.04 21.15 10.65
C THR A 72 -33.35 20.18 9.52
N GLY A 73 -32.33 19.58 8.91
CA GLY A 73 -32.44 18.74 7.71
C GLY A 73 -32.74 19.52 6.43
N GLU A 74 -32.64 20.86 6.45
CA GLU A 74 -32.94 21.70 5.29
C GLU A 74 -31.71 21.93 4.42
N THR A 75 -31.88 21.84 3.09
CA THR A 75 -30.84 22.19 2.12
C THR A 75 -30.56 23.69 2.18
N VAL A 76 -29.31 24.04 2.45
CA VAL A 76 -28.83 25.42 2.54
C VAL A 76 -28.30 25.88 1.18
N LYS A 77 -27.68 24.98 0.41
CA LYS A 77 -27.08 25.29 -0.88
C LYS A 77 -26.80 24.04 -1.74
N GLU A 78 -27.05 24.13 -3.04
CA GLU A 78 -26.59 23.18 -4.06
C GLU A 78 -25.27 23.69 -4.70
N LEU A 79 -24.31 22.79 -4.97
CA LEU A 79 -22.99 23.12 -5.53
C LEU A 79 -22.90 22.95 -7.05
#